data_AF-A0A1H8XUT1-F1
#
_entry.id   AF-A0A1H8XUT1-F1
#
_cell.length_a   1.000
_cell.length_b   1.000
_cell.length_c   1.000
_cell.angle_alpha   90.00
_cell.angle_beta   90.00
_cell.angle_gamma   90.00
#
_symmetry.space_group_name_H-M   'P 1'
#
loop_
_entity.id
_entity.type
_entity.pdbx_description
1 polymer ?
#
loop_
_entity_poly.entity_id
_entity_poly.type
_entity_poly.pdbx_seq_one_letter_code
_entity_poly.pdbx_strand_id
1 'polypeptide(L)'
;MSNILESKLVFQILVGCAIFIPFFLIAKVYLIIKTSDWSIFNIILISLAVLVLVFIFFFAFSERQRLAMAVFVGGLIVIIGGLLIARQIIKR
;
A
#
# COMPACT_ATOMS: atom_id res chain seq x y z
N MET A 1 10.94 -11.54 -34.25
CA MET A 1 10.87 -12.42 -33.06
C MET A 1 11.47 -11.76 -31.81
N SER A 2 12.44 -10.83 -31.93
CA SER A 2 13.03 -10.05 -30.83
C SER A 2 12.02 -9.16 -30.08
N ASN A 3 11.12 -8.46 -30.79
CA ASN A 3 10.18 -7.51 -30.18
C ASN A 3 9.16 -8.17 -29.22
N ILE A 4 8.86 -9.47 -29.40
CA ILE A 4 7.92 -10.21 -28.53
C ILE A 4 8.62 -10.62 -27.23
N LEU A 5 9.92 -10.90 -27.29
CA LEU A 5 10.73 -11.25 -26.11
C LEU A 5 11.02 -10.00 -25.25
N GLU A 6 11.36 -8.88 -25.87
CA GLU A 6 11.52 -7.59 -25.16
C GLU A 6 10.22 -7.16 -24.49
N SER A 7 9.08 -7.29 -25.18
CA SER A 7 7.76 -6.99 -24.60
C SER A 7 7.46 -7.79 -23.33
N LYS A 8 7.81 -9.09 -23.31
CA LYS A 8 7.61 -9.94 -22.11
C LYS A 8 8.59 -9.62 -21.00
N LEU A 9 9.85 -9.31 -21.31
CA LEU A 9 10.87 -8.99 -20.32
C LEU A 9 10.57 -7.64 -19.64
N VAL A 10 10.23 -6.62 -20.44
CA VAL A 10 9.80 -5.31 -19.94
C VAL A 10 8.55 -5.44 -19.08
N PHE A 11 7.58 -6.25 -19.49
CA PHE A 11 6.37 -6.52 -18.71
C PHE A 11 6.68 -7.21 -17.38
N GLN A 12 7.56 -8.22 -17.36
CA GLN A 12 7.96 -8.89 -16.11
C GLN A 12 8.71 -7.96 -15.16
N ILE A 13 9.59 -7.10 -15.68
CA ILE A 13 10.29 -6.08 -14.88
C ILE A 13 9.27 -5.08 -14.33
N LEU A 14 8.30 -4.64 -15.13
CA LEU A 14 7.24 -3.73 -14.69
C LEU A 14 6.38 -4.35 -13.58
N VAL A 15 5.98 -5.61 -13.74
CA VAL A 15 5.21 -6.35 -12.72
C VAL A 15 6.04 -6.55 -11.45
N GLY A 16 7.33 -6.87 -11.59
CA GLY A 16 8.26 -6.96 -10.46
C GLY A 16 8.36 -5.65 -9.70
N CYS A 17 8.60 -4.53 -10.41
CA CYS A 17 8.64 -3.19 -9.83
C CYS A 17 7.30 -2.80 -9.19
N ALA A 18 6.18 -3.15 -9.79
CA ALA A 18 4.84 -2.87 -9.26
C ALA A 18 4.55 -3.58 -7.93
N ILE A 19 5.29 -4.64 -7.58
CA ILE A 19 5.17 -5.34 -6.28
C ILE A 19 6.26 -4.89 -5.32
N PHE A 20 7.50 -4.73 -5.81
CA PHE A 20 8.66 -4.38 -4.98
C PHE A 20 8.62 -2.94 -4.48
N ILE A 21 8.17 -1.99 -5.31
CA ILE A 21 8.06 -0.57 -4.93
C ILE A 21 7.05 -0.37 -3.79
N PRO A 22 5.82 -0.92 -3.84
CA PRO A 22 4.91 -0.87 -2.71
C PRO A 22 5.49 -1.47 -1.44
N PHE A 23 6.13 -2.64 -1.55
CA PHE A 23 6.67 -3.34 -0.39
C PHE A 23 7.79 -2.53 0.29
N PHE A 24 8.68 -1.95 -0.51
CA PHE A 24 9.74 -1.06 -0.02
C PHE A 24 9.18 0.20 0.65
N LEU A 25 8.16 0.82 0.05
CA LEU A 25 7.49 2.00 0.61
C LEU A 25 6.81 1.68 1.95
N ILE A 26 6.08 0.56 2.03
CA ILE A 26 5.44 0.10 3.26
C ILE A 26 6.48 -0.16 4.36
N ALA A 27 7.59 -0.83 4.02
CA ALA A 27 8.67 -1.09 4.96
C ALA A 27 9.31 0.20 5.50
N LYS A 28 9.53 1.19 4.62
CA LYS A 28 10.05 2.52 5.01
C LYS A 28 9.09 3.26 5.94
N VAL A 29 7.80 3.31 5.60
CA VAL A 29 6.76 3.93 6.43
C VAL A 29 6.67 3.25 7.79
N TYR A 30 6.67 1.92 7.82
CA TYR A 30 6.68 1.14 9.06
C TYR A 30 7.89 1.46 9.93
N LEU A 31 9.07 1.59 9.33
CA LEU A 31 10.30 1.89 10.06
C LEU A 31 10.25 3.28 10.69
N ILE A 32 9.75 4.29 9.96
CA ILE A 32 9.53 5.66 10.48
C ILE A 32 8.57 5.65 11.68
N ILE A 33 7.44 4.93 11.54
CA ILE A 33 6.46 4.79 12.63
C ILE A 33 7.10 4.10 13.84
N LYS A 34 7.88 3.04 13.61
CA LYS A 34 8.55 2.27 14.67
C LYS A 34 9.62 3.09 15.40
N THR A 35 10.38 3.91 14.68
CA THR A 35 11.39 4.80 15.28
C THR A 35 10.78 6.07 15.87
N SER A 36 9.47 6.29 15.69
CA SER A 36 8.73 7.48 16.13
C SER A 36 9.39 8.80 15.72
N ASP A 37 10.06 8.80 14.56
CA ASP A 37 10.72 9.97 14.00
C ASP A 37 9.75 10.73 13.11
N TRP A 38 9.01 11.65 13.73
CA TRP A 38 7.97 12.47 13.09
C TRP A 38 8.50 13.79 12.53
N SER A 39 9.76 13.82 12.07
CA SER A 39 10.29 14.99 11.36
C SER A 39 9.42 15.36 10.16
N ILE A 40 9.35 16.66 9.83
CA ILE A 40 8.58 17.17 8.67
C ILE A 40 8.99 16.43 7.39
N PHE A 41 10.27 16.14 7.23
CA PHE A 41 10.80 15.37 6.10
C PHE A 41 10.20 13.96 6.03
N ASN A 42 10.13 13.25 7.16
CA ASN A 42 9.53 11.92 7.21
C ASN A 42 8.01 11.95 6.98
N ILE A 43 7.31 13.00 7.43
CA ILE A 43 5.88 13.19 7.14
C ILE A 43 5.65 13.40 5.64
N ILE A 44 6.48 14.21 4.99
CA ILE A 44 6.44 14.39 3.52
C ILE A 44 6.71 13.06 2.81
N LEU A 45 7.70 12.29 3.26
CA LEU A 45 7.99 10.96 2.72
C LEU A 45 6.83 9.98 2.88
N ILE A 46 6.18 9.94 4.04
CA ILE A 46 5.00 9.10 4.27
C ILE A 46 3.88 9.51 3.31
N SER A 47 3.64 10.82 3.17
CA SER A 47 2.59 11.34 2.29
C SER A 47 2.86 11.00 0.82
N LEU A 48 4.12 11.15 0.38
CA LEU A 48 4.57 10.76 -0.97
C LEU A 48 4.43 9.25 -1.18
N ALA A 49 4.81 8.44 -0.19
CA ALA A 49 4.71 6.99 -0.23
C ALA A 49 3.25 6.53 -0.39
N VAL A 50 2.33 7.12 0.37
CA VAL A 50 0.89 6.84 0.27
C VAL A 50 0.36 7.23 -1.10
N LEU A 51 0.75 8.40 -1.62
CA LEU A 51 0.33 8.86 -2.94
C LEU A 51 0.81 7.90 -4.03
N VAL A 52 2.08 7.51 -4.02
CA VAL A 52 2.65 6.52 -4.96
C VAL A 52 1.93 5.17 -4.87
N LEU A 53 1.65 4.70 -3.65
CA LEU A 53 0.87 3.47 -3.45
C LEU A 53 -0.51 3.57 -4.09
N VAL A 54 -1.24 4.67 -3.89
CA VAL A 54 -2.55 4.89 -4.50
C VAL A 54 -2.46 4.92 -6.03
N PHE A 55 -1.44 5.57 -6.58
CA PHE A 55 -1.20 5.58 -8.02
C PHE A 55 -0.94 4.17 -8.58
N ILE A 56 -0.08 3.38 -7.93
CA ILE A 56 0.16 1.98 -8.31
C ILE A 56 -1.14 1.19 -8.22
N PHE A 57 -1.93 1.38 -7.16
CA PHE A 57 -3.22 0.71 -7.02
C PHE A 57 -4.22 1.10 -8.12
N PHE A 58 -4.21 2.36 -8.56
CA PHE A 58 -5.11 2.84 -9.60
C PHE A 58 -4.73 2.34 -11.00
N PHE A 59 -3.44 2.30 -11.32
CA PHE A 59 -2.94 1.95 -12.65
C PHE A 59 -2.65 0.47 -12.86
N ALA A 60 -2.21 -0.25 -11.82
CA ALA A 60 -1.80 -1.65 -11.96
C ALA A 60 -2.97 -2.63 -11.81
N PHE A 61 -4.03 -2.25 -11.11
CA PHE A 61 -5.14 -3.15 -10.79
C PHE A 61 -6.38 -2.85 -11.64
N SER A 62 -6.95 -3.90 -12.20
CA SER A 62 -8.24 -3.83 -12.91
C SER A 62 -9.37 -3.35 -12.00
N GLU A 63 -10.45 -2.80 -12.56
CA GLU A 63 -11.61 -2.31 -11.79
C GLU A 63 -12.11 -3.32 -10.75
N ARG A 64 -12.16 -4.61 -11.10
CA ARG A 64 -12.57 -5.68 -10.18
C ARG A 64 -11.61 -5.85 -8.99
N GLN A 65 -10.30 -5.75 -9.24
CA GLN A 65 -9.29 -5.83 -8.18
C GLN A 65 -9.29 -4.59 -7.30
N ARG A 66 -9.51 -3.39 -7.87
CA ARG A 66 -9.70 -2.16 -7.12
C ARG A 66 -10.90 -2.26 -6.18
N LEU A 67 -12.01 -2.82 -6.65
CA LEU A 67 -13.21 -3.05 -5.84
C LEU A 67 -12.96 -4.07 -4.73
N ALA A 68 -12.26 -5.17 -5.03
CA ALA A 68 -11.89 -6.18 -4.03
C ALA A 68 -10.97 -5.59 -2.93
N MET A 69 -9.97 -4.77 -3.31
CA MET A 69 -9.14 -4.05 -2.33
C MET A 69 -9.95 -3.09 -1.48
N ALA A 70 -10.87 -2.33 -2.09
CA ALA A 70 -11.70 -1.38 -1.36
C ALA A 70 -12.59 -2.08 -0.32
N VAL A 71 -13.18 -3.23 -0.68
CA VAL A 71 -13.96 -4.06 0.24
C VAL A 71 -13.07 -4.65 1.34
N PHE A 72 -11.88 -5.12 1.00
CA PHE A 72 -10.94 -5.67 1.97
C PHE A 72 -10.45 -4.62 2.98
N VAL A 73 -10.02 -3.45 2.51
CA VAL A 73 -9.58 -2.32 3.34
C VAL A 73 -10.75 -1.79 4.17
N GLY A 74 -11.92 -1.62 3.56
CA GLY A 74 -13.15 -1.22 4.26
C GLY A 74 -13.52 -2.20 5.36
N GLY A 75 -13.47 -3.51 5.10
CA GLY A 75 -13.70 -4.56 6.08
C GLY A 75 -12.69 -4.53 7.24
N LEU A 76 -11.41 -4.33 6.93
CA LEU A 76 -10.35 -4.17 7.93
C LEU A 76 -10.59 -2.95 8.84
N ILE A 77 -11.01 -1.82 8.27
CA ILE A 77 -11.36 -0.61 9.04
C ILE A 77 -12.53 -0.90 9.98
N VAL A 78 -13.57 -1.59 9.53
CA VAL A 78 -14.71 -1.97 10.36
C VAL A 78 -14.29 -2.90 11.49
N ILE A 79 -13.46 -3.90 11.21
CA ILE A 79 -12.94 -4.83 12.23
C ILE A 79 -12.09 -4.09 13.27
N ILE A 80 -11.16 -3.25 12.83
CA ILE A 80 -10.30 -2.46 13.73
C ILE A 80 -11.15 -1.49 14.56
N GLY A 81 -12.10 -0.79 13.93
CA GLY A 81 -13.03 0.11 14.62
C GLY A 81 -13.85 -0.62 15.67
N GLY A 82 -14.45 -1.76 15.33
CA GLY A 82 -15.18 -2.61 16.26
C GLY A 82 -14.30 -3.11 17.41
N LEU A 83 -13.06 -3.52 17.12
CA LEU A 83 -12.10 -3.96 18.13
C LEU A 83 -11.72 -2.82 19.09
N LEU A 84 -11.51 -1.61 18.58
CA LEU A 84 -11.21 -0.43 19.39
C LEU A 84 -12.37 -0.05 20.30
N ILE A 85 -13.61 -0.10 19.79
CA ILE A 85 -14.83 0.14 20.57
C ILE A 85 -14.99 -0.92 21.67
N ALA A 86 -14.86 -2.21 21.33
CA ALA A 86 -14.94 -3.30 22.29
C ALA A 86 -13.87 -3.15 23.39
N ARG A 87 -12.66 -2.74 23.03
CA ARG A 87 -11.56 -2.50 23.97
C ARG A 87 -11.80 -1.29 24.89
N GLN A 88 -12.53 -0.28 24.45
CA GLN A 88 -12.96 0.84 25.30
C GLN A 88 -14.07 0.42 26.28
N ILE A 89 -14.99 -0.44 25.87
CA ILE A 89 -16.06 -0.96 26.73
C ILE A 89 -15.49 -1.84 27.85
N ILE A 90 -14.51 -2.70 27.55
CA ILE A 90 -13.88 -3.61 28.53
C ILE A 90 -12.99 -2.86 29.55
N LYS A 91 -12.46 -1.70 29.19
CA LYS A 91 -11.63 -0.87 30.09
C LYS A 91 -12.43 0.04 31.03
N ARG A 92 -13.75 0.12 30.86
CA ARG A 92 -14.65 0.97 31.65
C ARG A 92 -15.31 0.15 32.75
#